data_AF-A0A7X3QIB2-F1
#
_entry.id   AF-A0A7X3QIB2-F1
#
_cell.length_a   1.000
_cell.length_b   1.000
_cell.length_c   1.000
_cell.angle_alpha   90.00
_cell.angle_beta   90.00
_cell.angle_gamma   90.00
#
_symmetry.space_group_name_H-M   'P 1'
#
loop_
_entity.id
_entity.type
_entity.pdbx_description
1 polymer ?
#
loop_
_entity_poly.entity_id
_entity_poly.type
_entity_poly.pdbx_seq_one_letter_code
_entity_poly.pdbx_strand_id
1 'polypeptide(L)'
;MRTTLTLDDDLVVALRERAQVLRKPFKQVVNDALRRGLSDSSQEQEPPTPEEGRPVFEVKPNHSGFAPGVDPLKLKELNAELENAEILRKLRT
;
A
#
# COMPACT_ATOMS: atom_id res chain seq x y z
N MET A 1 -11.64 -4.28 -34.96
CA MET A 1 -13.01 -3.96 -35.41
C MET A 1 -13.30 -2.48 -35.17
N ARG A 2 -14.12 -1.83 -36.00
CA ARG A 2 -14.67 -0.48 -35.74
C ARG A 2 -16.09 -0.65 -35.21
N THR A 3 -16.35 -0.10 -34.04
CA THR A 3 -17.67 -0.09 -33.40
C THR A 3 -18.06 1.35 -33.09
N THR A 4 -19.37 1.62 -33.07
CA THR A 4 -19.93 2.88 -32.57
C THR A 4 -20.62 2.56 -31.25
N LEU A 5 -20.27 3.29 -30.20
CA LEU A 5 -20.80 3.11 -28.86
C LEU A 5 -21.26 4.47 -28.34
N THR A 6 -22.42 4.52 -27.71
CA THR A 6 -22.88 5.69 -26.95
C THR A 6 -22.26 5.64 -25.56
N LEU A 7 -21.67 6.75 -25.13
CA LEU A 7 -21.10 6.92 -23.80
C LEU A 7 -21.75 8.14 -23.15
N ASP A 8 -21.97 8.07 -21.84
CA ASP A 8 -22.44 9.21 -21.06
C ASP A 8 -21.42 10.35 -21.09
N ASP A 9 -21.89 11.60 -21.00
CA ASP A 9 -21.07 12.80 -21.18
C ASP A 9 -19.94 12.89 -20.14
N ASP A 10 -20.20 12.47 -18.91
CA ASP A 10 -19.23 12.43 -17.81
C ASP A 10 -18.07 11.46 -18.10
N LEU A 11 -18.37 10.28 -18.64
CA LEU A 11 -17.37 9.30 -19.07
C LEU A 11 -16.50 9.86 -20.20
N VAL A 12 -17.10 10.54 -21.17
CA VAL A 12 -16.36 11.16 -22.28
C VAL A 12 -15.38 12.22 -21.75
N VAL A 13 -15.81 13.06 -20.82
CA VAL A 13 -14.96 14.08 -20.18
C VAL A 13 -13.80 13.43 -19.44
N ALA A 14 -14.08 12.47 -18.56
CA ALA A 14 -13.06 11.78 -17.78
C ALA A 14 -12.03 11.04 -18.66
N LEU A 15 -12.48 10.39 -19.74
CA LEU A 15 -11.60 9.69 -20.68
C LEU A 15 -10.71 10.67 -21.48
N ARG A 16 -11.22 11.86 -21.81
CA ARG A 16 -10.44 12.89 -22.51
C ARG A 16 -9.37 13.49 -21.61
N GLU A 17 -9.71 13.84 -20.38
CA GLU A 17 -8.75 14.31 -19.38
C GLU A 17 -7.66 13.26 -19.16
N ARG A 18 -8.05 12.00 -19.01
CA ARG A 18 -7.10 10.90 -18.83
C ARG A 18 -6.17 10.74 -20.04
N ALA A 19 -6.69 10.90 -21.25
CA ALA A 19 -5.88 10.86 -22.48
C ALA A 19 -4.85 12.00 -22.54
N GLN A 20 -5.23 13.21 -22.13
CA GLN A 20 -4.32 14.37 -22.05
C GLN A 20 -3.21 14.13 -21.03
N VAL A 21 -3.57 13.72 -19.81
CA VAL A 21 -2.61 13.46 -18.72
C VAL A 21 -1.61 12.37 -19.11
N LEU A 22 -2.09 11.29 -19.73
CA LEU A 22 -1.24 10.17 -20.15
C LEU A 22 -0.49 10.41 -21.47
N ARG A 23 -0.81 11.51 -22.19
CA ARG A 23 -0.32 11.77 -23.56
C ARG A 23 -0.52 10.57 -24.49
N LYS A 24 -1.68 9.91 -24.39
CA LYS A 24 -2.04 8.75 -25.21
C LYS A 24 -3.24 9.08 -26.11
N PRO A 25 -3.35 8.45 -27.29
CA PRO A 25 -4.54 8.59 -28.13
C PRO A 25 -5.82 8.18 -27.39
N PHE A 26 -6.91 8.93 -27.58
CA PHE A 26 -8.21 8.68 -26.92
C PHE A 26 -8.67 7.22 -27.06
N LYS A 27 -8.56 6.66 -28.28
CA LYS A 27 -8.87 5.23 -28.56
C LYS A 27 -8.10 4.27 -27.65
N GLN A 28 -6.82 4.55 -27.41
CA GLN A 28 -5.99 3.69 -26.56
C GLN A 28 -6.48 3.76 -25.11
N VAL A 29 -6.77 4.95 -24.61
CA VAL A 29 -7.29 5.14 -23.25
C VAL A 29 -8.65 4.46 -23.06
N VAL A 30 -9.55 4.58 -24.04
CA VAL A 30 -10.86 3.89 -24.05
C VAL A 30 -10.67 2.37 -23.99
N ASN A 31 -9.83 1.82 -24.87
CA ASN A 31 -9.61 0.38 -24.91
C ASN A 31 -8.92 -0.14 -23.63
N ASP A 32 -7.95 0.60 -23.09
CA ASP A 32 -7.26 0.24 -21.85
C ASP A 32 -8.23 0.27 -20.66
N ALA A 33 -9.16 1.23 -20.62
CA ALA A 33 -10.20 1.31 -19.60
C ALA A 33 -11.18 0.12 -19.71
N LEU A 34 -11.67 -0.17 -20.91
CA LEU A 34 -12.57 -1.31 -21.14
C LEU A 34 -11.90 -2.64 -20.80
N ARG A 35 -10.63 -2.86 -21.19
CA ARG A 35 -9.89 -4.07 -20.83
C ARG A 35 -9.79 -4.24 -19.32
N ARG A 36 -9.42 -3.19 -18.59
CA ARG A 36 -9.33 -3.22 -17.12
C ARG A 36 -10.69 -3.56 -16.48
N GLY A 37 -11.77 -2.91 -16.91
CA GLY A 37 -13.11 -3.19 -16.38
C GLY A 37 -13.61 -4.61 -16.71
N LEU A 38 -13.25 -5.15 -17.88
CA LEU A 38 -13.61 -6.52 -18.24
C LEU A 38 -12.75 -7.57 -17.52
N SER A 39 -11.47 -7.27 -17.24
CA SER A 39 -10.58 -8.18 -16.50
C SER A 39 -11.06 -8.45 -15.07
N ASP A 40 -11.59 -7.45 -14.39
CA ASP A 40 -12.14 -7.60 -13.03
C ASP A 40 -13.45 -8.40 -13.05
N SER A 41 -14.30 -8.20 -14.07
CA SER A 41 -15.58 -8.93 -14.19
C SER A 41 -15.42 -10.43 -14.48
N SER A 42 -14.26 -10.88 -14.98
CA SER A 42 -13.96 -12.31 -15.13
C SER A 42 -13.56 -13.00 -13.82
N GLN A 43 -13.25 -12.26 -12.76
CA GLN A 43 -12.95 -12.83 -11.43
C GLN A 43 -14.15 -12.80 -10.47
N GLU A 44 -15.23 -12.10 -10.80
CA GLU A 44 -16.37 -11.91 -9.88
C GLU A 44 -17.42 -13.02 -9.92
N GLN A 45 -17.33 -13.99 -10.84
CA GLN A 45 -18.27 -15.13 -10.91
C GLN A 45 -17.74 -16.43 -10.31
N GLU A 46 -16.49 -16.46 -9.86
CA GLU A 46 -15.94 -17.61 -9.16
C GLU A 46 -15.66 -17.19 -7.71
N PRO A 47 -16.28 -17.81 -6.68
CA PRO A 47 -15.88 -17.54 -5.31
C PRO A 47 -14.37 -17.79 -5.23
N PRO A 48 -13.58 -16.91 -4.57
CA PRO A 48 -12.14 -17.07 -4.53
C PRO A 48 -11.82 -18.45 -3.95
N THR A 49 -11.34 -19.35 -4.81
CA THR A 49 -10.72 -20.58 -4.35
C THR A 49 -9.54 -20.15 -3.45
N PRO A 50 -9.29 -20.83 -2.32
CA PRO A 50 -8.27 -20.42 -1.34
C PRO A 50 -6.83 -20.35 -1.87
N GLU A 51 -6.60 -20.66 -3.14
CA GLU A 51 -5.29 -21.03 -3.67
C GLU A 51 -4.65 -19.95 -4.55
N GLU A 52 -5.39 -18.95 -5.03
CA GLU A 52 -4.85 -17.99 -6.00
C GLU A 52 -4.58 -16.60 -5.37
N GLY A 53 -3.46 -16.55 -4.64
CA GLY A 53 -2.55 -15.42 -4.81
C GLY A 53 -2.58 -14.30 -3.78
N ARG A 54 -3.37 -14.38 -2.69
CA ARG A 54 -3.08 -13.54 -1.52
C ARG A 54 -2.03 -14.24 -0.65
N PRO A 55 -0.80 -13.71 -0.54
CA PRO A 55 0.14 -14.27 0.41
C PRO A 55 -0.49 -14.19 1.80
N VAL A 56 -0.59 -15.33 2.48
CA VAL A 56 -0.99 -15.37 3.89
C VAL A 56 -0.09 -14.39 4.63
N PHE A 57 -0.69 -13.51 5.42
CA PHE A 57 0.07 -12.59 6.25
C PHE A 57 0.93 -13.41 7.23
N GLU A 58 2.22 -13.51 6.92
CA GLU A 58 3.20 -14.25 7.71
C GLU A 58 3.99 -13.27 8.58
N VAL A 59 3.85 -13.39 9.90
CA VAL A 59 4.67 -12.62 10.85
C VAL A 59 6.02 -13.33 10.98
N LYS A 60 7.07 -12.75 10.37
CA LYS A 60 8.45 -13.22 10.54
C LYS A 60 9.10 -12.52 11.73
N PRO A 61 9.39 -13.23 12.83
CA PRO A 61 10.08 -12.63 13.96
C PRO A 61 11.52 -12.25 13.54
N ASN A 62 11.94 -11.04 13.87
CA ASN A 62 13.31 -10.58 13.68
C ASN A 62 14.09 -10.63 15.00
N HIS A 63 15.37 -11.02 14.94
CA HIS A 63 16.26 -10.87 16.08
C HIS A 63 16.58 -9.38 16.26
N SER A 64 15.83 -8.73 17.14
CA SER A 64 15.87 -7.27 17.31
C SER A 64 16.97 -6.79 18.28
N GLY A 65 17.73 -7.72 18.91
CA GLY A 65 18.86 -7.40 19.80
C GLY A 65 18.49 -6.66 21.09
N PHE A 66 17.21 -6.38 21.33
CA PHE A 66 16.76 -5.66 22.51
C PHE A 66 16.79 -6.53 23.75
N ALA A 67 17.20 -5.92 24.87
CA ALA A 67 17.15 -6.56 26.17
C ALA A 67 15.68 -6.75 26.63
N PRO A 68 15.36 -7.83 27.36
CA PRO A 68 14.03 -8.03 27.92
C PRO A 68 13.59 -6.85 28.78
N GLY A 69 12.35 -6.42 28.64
CA GLY A 69 11.79 -5.29 29.41
C GLY A 69 12.16 -3.90 28.89
N VAL A 70 12.97 -3.79 27.83
CA VAL A 70 13.25 -2.52 27.16
C VAL A 70 12.22 -2.29 26.05
N ASP A 71 11.46 -1.21 26.16
CA ASP A 71 10.54 -0.76 25.12
C ASP A 71 11.32 0.00 24.02
N PRO A 72 11.38 -0.51 22.77
CA PRO A 72 12.09 0.13 21.67
C PRO A 72 11.54 1.51 21.30
N LEU A 73 10.29 1.82 21.65
CA LEU A 73 9.67 3.11 21.37
C LEU A 73 10.00 4.17 22.43
N LYS A 74 10.66 3.77 23.53
CA LYS A 74 10.98 4.65 24.67
C LYS A 74 12.48 4.77 24.98
N LEU A 75 13.35 4.50 24.00
CA LEU A 75 14.80 4.53 24.20
C LEU A 75 15.34 5.87 24.70
N LYS A 76 14.68 6.99 24.35
CA LYS A 76 15.04 8.32 24.84
C LYS A 76 14.85 8.47 26.35
N GLU A 77 13.74 7.93 26.88
CA GLU A 77 13.42 7.97 28.30
C GLU A 77 14.40 7.10 29.08
N LEU A 78 14.66 5.88 28.59
CA LEU A 78 15.67 4.99 29.14
C LEU A 78 17.07 5.63 29.19
N ASN A 79 17.48 6.35 28.15
CA ASN A 79 18.76 7.05 28.15
C ASN A 79 18.83 8.11 29.25
N ALA A 80 17.76 8.89 29.44
CA ALA A 80 17.69 9.90 30.49
C ALA A 80 17.74 9.28 31.90
N GLU A 81 17.06 8.14 32.10
CA GLU A 81 17.12 7.40 33.37
C GLU A 81 18.53 6.90 33.69
N LEU A 82 19.24 6.36 32.69
CA LEU A 82 20.62 5.89 32.84
C LEU A 82 21.58 7.03 33.15
N GLU A 83 21.46 8.16 32.47
CA GLU A 83 22.25 9.37 32.75
C GLU A 83 22.03 9.86 34.18
N ASN A 84 20.76 9.92 34.62
CA ASN A 84 20.41 10.33 35.98
C ASN A 84 20.99 9.36 37.02
N ALA A 85 20.90 8.05 36.78
CA ALA A 85 21.44 7.03 37.68
C ALA A 85 22.97 7.16 37.82
N GLU A 86 23.68 7.48 36.73
CA GLU A 86 25.13 7.67 36.78
C GLU A 86 25.53 8.98 37.50
N ILE A 87 24.78 10.06 37.31
CA ILE A 87 24.98 11.31 38.06
C ILE A 87 24.83 11.07 39.56
N LEU A 88 23.78 10.37 39.98
CA LEU A 88 23.55 10.03 41.38
C LEU A 88 24.66 9.15 41.96
N ARG A 89 25.17 8.19 41.17
CA ARG A 89 26.29 7.34 41.56
C ARG A 89 27.57 8.16 41.82
N LYS A 90 27.89 9.11 40.93
CA LYS A 90 29.06 9.99 41.08
C LYS A 90 28.94 10.91 42.29
N LEU A 91 27.74 11.39 42.61
CA LEU A 91 27.48 12.23 43.79
C LEU A 91 27.60 11.47 45.13
N ARG A 92 27.45 10.14 45.11
CA ARG A 92 27.53 9.28 46.30
C ARG A 92 28.97 8.79 46.60
N THR A 93 29.91 9.02 45.68
CA THR A 93 31.33 8.63 45.80
C THR A 93 32.15 9.83 46.23
#